data_AF-A0A5J4RDL8-F1
#
_entry.id   AF-A0A5J4RDL8-F1
#
_cell.length_a   1.000
_cell.length_b   1.000
_cell.length_c   1.000
_cell.angle_alpha   90.00
_cell.angle_beta   90.00
_cell.angle_gamma   90.00
#
_symmetry.space_group_name_H-M   'P 1'
#
loop_
_entity.id
_entity.type
_entity.pdbx_description
1 polymer ?
#
loop_
_entity_poly.entity_id
_entity_poly.type
_entity_poly.pdbx_seq_one_letter_code
_entity_poly.pdbx_strand_id
1 'polypeptide(L)'
;KAQEEEQRRKAQEEEQKRKALEEEQKRKAQEEEQRRKAQEEEQKRKALEQEQRRKALEEEQRRKAQEEEQRRKEEEERVKIAEQGKKENVKDKEKERKRHRFGKEKEEFLDSSQLQLSYSSDFLFNTSWKKSDFQQKERLGKGGFGVVRHVIEKRTQLHAAWKEVNYETPEEIQIVNKEIEIMQKIYEIVLKSNSSFIHIVQPLGLIIDKEDHKAYIVLEYCSKG
;
A
#
# COMPACT_ATOMS: atom_id res chain seq x y z
N LYS A 1 -55.48 -53.87 67.49
CA LYS A 1 -54.25 -54.30 66.77
C LYS A 1 -54.40 -54.14 65.24
N ALA A 2 -55.35 -54.80 64.56
CA ALA A 2 -55.48 -54.67 63.09
C ALA A 2 -55.83 -53.25 62.57
N GLN A 3 -56.78 -52.54 63.19
CA GLN A 3 -57.14 -51.17 62.78
C GLN A 3 -56.01 -50.14 62.98
N GLU A 4 -55.21 -50.32 64.02
CA GLU A 4 -54.09 -49.42 64.34
C GLU A 4 -52.93 -49.60 63.35
N GLU A 5 -52.67 -50.83 62.92
CA GLU A 5 -51.68 -51.12 61.87
C GLU A 5 -52.11 -50.56 60.51
N GLU A 6 -53.40 -50.66 60.18
CA GLU A 6 -53.94 -50.10 58.92
C GLU A 6 -53.88 -48.56 58.89
N GLN A 7 -54.21 -47.89 60.01
CA GLN A 7 -54.06 -46.44 60.12
C GLN A 7 -52.59 -46.01 60.00
N ARG A 8 -51.67 -46.75 60.61
CA ARG A 8 -50.25 -46.46 60.55
C ARG A 8 -49.66 -46.65 59.16
N ARG A 9 -50.11 -47.66 58.39
CA ARG A 9 -49.74 -47.84 56.97
C ARG A 9 -50.28 -46.71 56.09
N LYS A 10 -51.55 -46.30 56.27
CA LYS A 10 -52.14 -45.18 55.53
C LYS A 10 -51.42 -43.87 55.78
N ALA A 11 -51.06 -43.59 57.04
CA ALA A 11 -50.28 -42.39 57.39
C ALA A 11 -48.88 -42.38 56.75
N GLN A 12 -48.19 -43.53 56.73
CA GLN A 12 -46.88 -43.66 56.08
C GLN A 12 -46.97 -43.47 54.55
N GLU A 13 -48.01 -44.02 53.93
CA GLU A 13 -48.22 -43.87 52.48
C GLU A 13 -48.55 -42.42 52.10
N GLU A 14 -49.36 -41.72 52.91
CA GLU A 14 -49.66 -40.29 52.69
C GLU A 14 -48.40 -39.42 52.87
N GLU A 15 -47.57 -39.70 53.88
CA GLU A 15 -46.31 -39.00 54.11
C GLU A 15 -45.32 -39.22 52.95
N GLN A 16 -45.21 -40.45 52.44
CA GLN A 16 -44.39 -40.75 51.27
C GLN A 16 -44.89 -40.03 50.01
N LYS A 17 -46.21 -39.99 49.77
CA LYS A 17 -46.80 -39.24 48.66
C LYS A 17 -46.53 -37.75 48.77
N ARG A 18 -46.62 -37.16 49.97
CA ARG A 18 -46.29 -35.75 50.20
C ARG A 18 -44.82 -35.45 49.92
N LYS A 19 -43.89 -36.28 50.41
CA LYS A 19 -42.45 -36.12 50.15
C LYS A 19 -42.10 -36.26 48.67
N ALA A 20 -42.69 -37.24 47.98
CA ALA A 20 -42.49 -37.42 46.55
C ALA A 20 -42.98 -36.22 45.73
N LEU A 21 -44.15 -35.67 46.08
CA LEU A 21 -44.70 -34.48 45.43
C LEU A 21 -43.82 -33.24 45.68
N GLU A 22 -43.33 -33.06 46.90
CA GLU A 22 -42.43 -31.95 47.24
C GLU A 22 -41.09 -32.06 46.50
N GLU A 23 -40.52 -33.26 46.39
CA GLU A 23 -39.28 -33.48 45.64
C GLU A 23 -39.47 -33.22 44.13
N GLU A 24 -40.60 -33.66 43.56
CA GLU A 24 -40.94 -33.39 42.15
C GLU A 24 -41.10 -31.89 41.89
N GLN A 25 -41.77 -31.16 42.80
CA GLN A 25 -41.89 -29.70 42.70
C GLN A 25 -40.53 -29.00 42.80
N LYS A 26 -39.65 -29.42 43.70
CA LYS A 26 -38.29 -28.88 43.81
C LYS A 26 -37.47 -29.13 42.54
N ARG A 27 -37.54 -30.34 41.96
CA ARG A 27 -36.87 -30.66 40.69
C ARG A 27 -37.37 -29.79 39.54
N LYS A 28 -38.69 -29.65 39.40
CA LYS A 28 -39.30 -28.78 38.37
C LYS A 28 -38.88 -27.32 38.53
N ALA A 29 -38.86 -26.79 39.75
CA ALA A 29 -38.42 -25.42 40.02
C ALA A 29 -36.94 -25.21 39.67
N GLN A 30 -36.07 -26.16 40.02
CA GLN A 30 -34.64 -26.10 39.67
C GLN A 30 -34.40 -26.18 38.16
N GLU A 31 -35.13 -27.05 37.47
CA GLU A 31 -35.03 -27.18 36.01
C GLU A 31 -35.49 -25.90 35.30
N GLU A 32 -36.59 -25.29 35.75
CA GLU A 32 -37.07 -24.02 35.21
C GLU A 32 -36.06 -22.88 35.45
N GLU A 33 -35.46 -22.81 36.63
CA GLU A 33 -34.42 -21.81 36.94
C GLU A 33 -33.18 -21.98 36.06
N GLN A 34 -32.69 -23.22 35.89
CA GLN A 34 -31.57 -23.51 35.00
C GLN A 34 -31.88 -23.15 33.55
N ARG A 35 -33.08 -23.46 33.08
CA ARG A 35 -33.52 -23.12 31.72
C ARG A 35 -33.61 -21.60 31.51
N ARG A 36 -34.10 -20.85 32.50
CA ARG A 36 -34.11 -19.37 32.46
C ARG A 36 -32.70 -18.80 32.40
N LYS A 37 -31.77 -19.29 33.23
CA LYS A 37 -30.36 -18.85 33.21
C LYS A 37 -29.69 -19.14 31.86
N ALA A 38 -29.89 -20.33 31.31
CA ALA A 38 -29.34 -20.69 30.00
C ALA A 38 -29.88 -19.79 28.88
N GLN A 39 -31.19 -19.48 28.89
CA GLN A 39 -31.78 -18.55 27.91
C GLN A 39 -31.25 -17.13 28.05
N GLU A 40 -31.07 -16.64 29.27
CA GLU A 40 -30.52 -15.30 29.52
C GLU A 40 -29.06 -15.20 29.05
N GLU A 41 -28.25 -16.22 29.31
CA GLU A 41 -26.86 -16.28 28.85
C GLU A 41 -26.76 -16.34 27.33
N GLU A 42 -27.61 -17.13 26.67
CA GLU A 42 -27.67 -17.19 25.20
C GLU A 42 -28.07 -15.84 24.60
N GLN A 43 -29.05 -15.14 25.20
CA GLN A 43 -29.44 -13.80 24.77
C GLN A 43 -28.31 -12.79 24.94
N LYS A 44 -27.60 -12.79 26.07
CA LYS A 44 -26.43 -11.93 26.30
C LYS A 44 -25.33 -12.19 25.27
N ARG A 45 -25.05 -13.46 24.96
CA ARG A 45 -24.05 -13.84 23.95
C ARG A 45 -24.42 -13.33 22.56
N LYS A 46 -25.68 -13.47 22.15
CA LYS A 46 -26.18 -12.95 20.86
C LYS A 46 -26.13 -11.43 20.79
N ALA A 47 -26.50 -10.74 21.87
CA ALA A 47 -26.44 -9.28 21.93
C ALA A 47 -24.99 -8.77 21.79
N LEU A 48 -24.05 -9.40 22.49
CA LEU A 48 -22.63 -9.06 22.40
C LEU A 48 -22.07 -9.31 20.99
N GLU A 49 -22.42 -10.43 20.36
CA GLU A 49 -21.99 -10.74 18.99
C GLU A 49 -22.56 -9.72 17.99
N GLN A 50 -23.84 -9.33 18.12
CA GLN A 50 -24.43 -8.30 17.27
C GLN A 50 -23.76 -6.94 17.45
N GLU A 51 -23.43 -6.55 18.69
CA GLU A 51 -22.71 -5.30 18.95
C GLU A 51 -21.31 -5.30 18.34
N GLN A 52 -20.58 -6.41 18.45
CA GLN A 52 -19.26 -6.56 17.82
C GLN A 52 -19.35 -6.49 16.30
N ARG A 53 -20.33 -7.18 15.68
CA ARG A 53 -20.56 -7.09 14.23
C ARG A 53 -20.89 -5.67 13.79
N ARG A 54 -21.69 -4.93 14.56
CA ARG A 54 -22.02 -3.54 14.25
C ARG A 54 -20.77 -2.65 14.29
N LYS A 55 -19.94 -2.78 15.32
CA LYS A 55 -18.67 -2.04 15.44
C LYS A 55 -17.71 -2.34 14.29
N ALA A 56 -17.57 -3.61 13.91
CA ALA A 56 -16.72 -4.01 12.79
C ALA A 56 -17.19 -3.41 11.47
N LEU A 57 -18.52 -3.42 11.21
CA LEU A 57 -19.08 -2.84 10.00
C LEU A 57 -18.91 -1.31 9.95
N GLU A 58 -19.11 -0.63 11.08
CA GLU A 58 -18.92 0.81 11.21
C GLU A 58 -17.44 1.20 10.99
N GLU A 59 -16.49 0.43 11.54
CA GLU A 59 -15.07 0.65 11.33
C GLU A 59 -14.65 0.43 9.86
N GLU A 60 -15.19 -0.60 9.20
CA GLU A 60 -14.94 -0.85 7.78
C GLU A 60 -15.48 0.29 6.90
N GLN A 61 -16.69 0.78 7.19
CA GLN A 61 -17.26 1.94 6.49
C GLN A 61 -16.43 3.20 6.71
N ARG A 62 -15.96 3.45 7.94
CA ARG A 62 -15.09 4.59 8.24
C ARG A 62 -13.77 4.51 7.46
N ARG A 63 -13.16 3.32 7.39
CA ARG A 63 -11.93 3.11 6.61
C ARG A 63 -12.14 3.38 5.12
N LYS A 64 -13.24 2.87 4.54
CA LYS A 64 -13.60 3.13 3.13
C LYS A 64 -13.80 4.63 2.85
N ALA A 65 -14.50 5.33 3.74
CA ALA A 65 -14.71 6.78 3.59
C ALA A 65 -13.39 7.57 3.66
N GLN A 66 -12.50 7.22 4.58
CA GLN A 66 -11.18 7.85 4.70
C GLN A 66 -10.30 7.60 3.47
N GLU A 67 -10.31 6.37 2.94
CA GLU A 67 -9.58 6.01 1.73
C GLU A 67 -10.12 6.77 0.49
N GLU A 68 -11.45 6.89 0.36
CA GLU A 68 -12.06 7.68 -0.71
C GLU A 68 -11.70 9.17 -0.59
N GLU A 69 -11.72 9.74 0.61
CA GLU A 69 -11.31 11.13 0.85
C GLU A 69 -9.84 11.37 0.50
N GLN A 70 -8.94 10.45 0.86
CA GLN A 70 -7.53 10.51 0.48
C GLN A 70 -7.36 10.46 -1.05
N ARG A 71 -8.04 9.51 -1.73
CA ARG A 71 -8.02 9.44 -3.20
C ARG A 71 -8.51 10.73 -3.86
N ARG A 72 -9.57 11.36 -3.33
CA ARG A 72 -10.06 12.65 -3.84
C ARG A 72 -9.04 13.76 -3.66
N LYS A 73 -8.36 13.83 -2.51
CA LYS A 73 -7.29 14.83 -2.27
C LYS A 73 -6.10 14.63 -3.21
N GLU A 74 -5.66 13.39 -3.39
CA GLU A 74 -4.57 13.07 -4.31
C GLU A 74 -4.93 13.38 -5.77
N GLU A 75 -6.17 13.09 -6.18
CA GLU A 75 -6.67 13.43 -7.51
C GLU A 75 -6.75 14.95 -7.71
N GLU A 76 -7.28 15.69 -6.73
CA GLU A 76 -7.33 17.15 -6.78
C GLU A 76 -5.93 17.76 -6.87
N GLU A 77 -4.97 17.24 -6.12
CA GLU A 77 -3.57 17.68 -6.18
C GLU A 77 -2.94 17.39 -7.56
N ARG A 78 -3.18 16.19 -8.12
CA ARG A 78 -2.74 15.84 -9.48
C ARG A 78 -3.32 16.78 -10.53
N VAL A 79 -4.60 17.14 -10.43
CA VAL A 79 -5.24 18.10 -11.34
C VAL A 79 -4.61 19.49 -11.20
N LYS A 80 -4.36 19.98 -9.99
CA LYS A 80 -3.68 21.27 -9.76
C LYS A 80 -2.29 21.32 -10.38
N ILE A 81 -1.49 20.27 -10.21
CA ILE A 81 -0.16 20.16 -10.82
C ILE A 81 -0.27 20.20 -12.36
N ALA A 82 -1.23 19.46 -12.93
CA ALA A 82 -1.45 19.44 -14.37
C ALA A 82 -1.90 20.81 -14.93
N GLU A 83 -2.74 21.55 -14.20
CA GLU A 83 -3.15 22.90 -14.59
C GLU A 83 -2.01 23.93 -14.51
N GLN A 84 -1.17 23.83 -13.47
CA GLN A 84 0.01 24.71 -13.34
C GLN A 84 0.99 24.50 -14.49
N GLY A 85 1.29 23.24 -14.84
CA GLY A 85 2.14 22.92 -15.99
C GLY A 85 1.57 23.44 -17.32
N LYS A 86 0.25 23.44 -17.49
CA LYS A 86 -0.39 24.06 -18.67
C LYS A 86 -0.24 25.59 -18.69
N LYS A 87 -0.40 26.26 -17.55
CA LYS A 87 -0.25 27.73 -17.44
C LYS A 87 1.19 28.20 -17.68
N GLU A 88 2.19 27.45 -17.24
CA GLU A 88 3.60 27.73 -17.58
C GLU A 88 3.86 27.56 -19.07
N ASN A 89 3.39 26.47 -19.67
CA ASN A 89 3.55 26.21 -21.10
C ASN A 89 2.86 27.27 -21.98
N VAL A 90 1.73 27.84 -21.52
CA VAL A 90 1.07 28.98 -22.20
C VAL A 90 1.87 30.28 -22.06
N LYS A 91 2.44 30.56 -20.87
CA LYS A 91 3.30 31.75 -20.65
C LYS A 91 4.59 31.69 -21.47
N ASP A 92 5.18 30.51 -21.60
CA ASP A 92 6.39 30.31 -22.40
C ASP A 92 6.10 30.47 -23.90
N LYS A 93 4.97 29.93 -24.38
CA LYS A 93 4.50 30.17 -25.76
C LYS A 93 4.19 31.64 -26.04
N GLU A 94 3.67 32.39 -25.08
CA GLU A 94 3.41 33.83 -25.24
C GLU A 94 4.72 34.66 -25.26
N LYS A 95 5.69 34.32 -24.41
CA LYS A 95 7.04 34.90 -24.44
C LYS A 95 7.75 34.61 -25.77
N GLU A 96 7.60 33.40 -26.30
CA GLU A 96 8.16 33.00 -27.59
C GLU A 96 7.52 33.77 -28.76
N ARG A 97 6.19 33.98 -28.74
CA ARG A 97 5.48 34.81 -29.74
C ARG A 97 5.86 36.30 -29.66
N LYS A 98 6.19 36.82 -28.47
CA LYS A 98 6.70 38.20 -28.31
C LYS A 98 8.15 38.34 -28.79
N ARG A 99 9.00 37.33 -28.60
CA ARG A 99 10.37 37.29 -29.17
C ARG A 99 10.37 37.24 -30.70
N HIS A 100 9.47 36.45 -31.30
CA HIS A 100 9.30 36.37 -32.77
C HIS A 100 8.80 37.67 -33.43
N ARG A 101 8.20 38.59 -32.68
CA ARG A 101 7.77 39.90 -33.20
C ARG A 101 8.89 40.94 -33.17
N PHE A 102 9.90 40.78 -32.30
CA PHE A 102 11.02 41.71 -32.14
C PHE A 102 12.27 41.32 -32.95
N GLY A 103 12.32 40.10 -33.49
CA GLY A 103 13.48 39.55 -34.21
C GLY A 103 13.43 39.65 -35.75
N LYS A 104 12.44 40.31 -36.36
CA LYS A 104 12.31 40.39 -37.83
C LYS A 104 13.18 41.47 -38.52
N GLU A 105 14.06 42.15 -37.80
CA GLU A 105 14.99 43.14 -38.40
C GLU A 105 16.48 42.76 -38.30
N LYS A 106 16.84 41.63 -37.71
CA LYS A 106 18.23 41.14 -37.71
C LYS A 106 18.24 39.62 -37.73
N GLU A 107 18.36 39.05 -38.93
CA GLU A 107 19.12 37.83 -39.23
C GLU A 107 18.83 37.39 -40.68
N GLU A 108 19.28 38.18 -41.65
CA GLU A 108 20.02 37.62 -42.79
C GLU A 108 21.49 37.49 -42.35
N PHE A 109 21.77 36.64 -41.37
CA PHE A 109 23.15 36.22 -41.09
C PHE A 109 23.09 35.07 -40.08
N LEU A 110 23.54 33.88 -40.49
CA LEU A 110 23.70 32.67 -39.67
C LEU A 110 22.42 31.87 -39.37
N ASP A 111 21.97 31.21 -40.43
CA ASP A 111 21.49 29.82 -40.34
C ASP A 111 22.56 28.91 -39.71
N SER A 112 22.06 27.91 -38.97
CA SER A 112 22.75 26.85 -38.23
C SER A 112 23.40 27.22 -36.89
N SER A 113 22.62 27.18 -35.81
CA SER A 113 22.83 26.24 -34.69
C SER A 113 21.70 26.29 -33.65
N GLN A 114 21.21 25.11 -33.31
CA GLN A 114 19.99 24.75 -32.58
C GLN A 114 19.99 25.13 -31.09
N LEU A 115 18.85 25.57 -30.55
CA LEU A 115 18.54 25.50 -29.12
C LEU A 115 17.76 24.22 -28.81
N GLN A 116 18.50 23.13 -28.61
CA GLN A 116 18.09 22.02 -27.75
C GLN A 116 18.20 22.51 -26.31
N LEU A 117 17.15 22.36 -25.50
CA LEU A 117 17.37 22.21 -24.05
C LEU A 117 17.90 20.78 -23.82
N SER A 118 19.16 20.55 -24.16
CA SER A 118 19.91 19.43 -23.61
C SER A 118 20.19 19.75 -22.14
N TYR A 119 19.53 19.03 -21.25
CA TYR A 119 20.12 18.76 -19.95
C TYR A 119 21.41 17.96 -20.21
N SER A 120 22.51 18.66 -20.47
CA SER A 120 23.85 18.07 -20.44
C SER A 120 24.21 17.82 -18.98
N SER A 121 23.70 16.70 -18.47
CA SER A 121 24.36 15.94 -17.44
C SER A 121 24.93 14.73 -18.16
N ASP A 122 26.26 14.63 -18.22
CA ASP A 122 27.01 13.50 -18.78
C ASP A 122 26.86 12.22 -17.91
N PHE A 123 25.65 11.96 -17.41
CA PHE A 123 25.30 10.74 -16.71
C PHE A 123 24.60 9.82 -17.70
N LEU A 124 25.27 8.72 -18.00
CA LEU A 124 24.83 7.70 -18.93
C LEU A 124 23.69 6.87 -18.31
N PHE A 125 22.51 7.47 -18.15
CA PHE A 125 21.32 6.74 -17.71
C PHE A 125 20.84 5.83 -18.86
N ASN A 126 21.06 4.52 -18.70
CA ASN A 126 20.88 3.58 -19.79
C ASN A 126 19.46 3.00 -19.78
N THR A 127 18.74 3.19 -20.89
CA THR A 127 17.40 2.62 -21.14
C THR A 127 17.39 1.53 -22.21
N SER A 128 18.56 1.23 -22.80
CA SER A 128 18.73 0.24 -23.87
C SER A 128 19.02 -1.17 -23.35
N TRP A 129 19.37 -1.29 -22.07
CA TRP A 129 19.62 -2.56 -21.41
C TRP A 129 18.40 -3.48 -21.40
N LYS A 130 18.66 -4.77 -21.56
CA LYS A 130 17.67 -5.84 -21.42
C LYS A 130 17.95 -6.64 -20.16
N LYS A 131 16.90 -7.22 -19.57
CA LYS A 131 17.02 -8.11 -18.41
C LYS A 131 17.98 -9.28 -18.66
N SER A 132 18.02 -9.79 -19.90
CA SER A 132 18.93 -10.85 -20.35
C SER A 132 20.41 -10.48 -20.31
N ASP A 133 20.73 -9.19 -20.32
CA ASP A 133 22.10 -8.68 -20.32
C ASP A 133 22.75 -8.81 -18.93
N PHE A 134 21.94 -9.13 -17.92
CA PHE A 134 22.36 -9.23 -16.53
C PHE A 134 22.36 -10.68 -16.03
N GLN A 135 23.34 -10.99 -15.19
CA GLN A 135 23.34 -12.17 -14.35
C GLN A 135 22.84 -11.79 -12.96
N GLN A 136 21.80 -12.47 -12.48
CA GLN A 136 21.26 -12.27 -11.14
C GLN A 136 22.13 -12.96 -10.09
N LYS A 137 22.43 -12.26 -9.00
CA LYS A 137 23.12 -12.79 -7.82
C LYS A 137 22.18 -12.74 -6.61
N GLU A 138 22.73 -12.48 -5.43
CA GLU A 138 22.02 -12.52 -4.17
C GLU A 138 21.00 -11.38 -4.01
N ARG A 139 20.03 -11.60 -3.11
CA ARG A 139 19.05 -10.58 -2.74
C ARG A 139 19.67 -9.67 -1.68
N LEU A 140 19.73 -8.37 -1.96
CA LEU A 140 20.27 -7.36 -1.06
C LEU A 140 19.23 -6.87 -0.05
N GLY A 141 17.96 -6.80 -0.46
CA GLY A 141 16.90 -6.34 0.43
C GLY A 141 15.50 -6.58 -0.12
N LYS A 142 14.51 -6.52 0.77
CA LYS A 142 13.07 -6.51 0.45
C LYS A 142 12.37 -5.54 1.39
N GLY A 143 11.66 -4.57 0.84
CA GLY A 143 10.88 -3.59 1.60
C GLY A 143 9.51 -3.35 0.96
N GLY A 144 8.78 -2.35 1.49
CA GLY A 144 7.47 -1.96 0.93
C GLY A 144 7.54 -1.45 -0.52
N PHE A 145 8.72 -1.07 -0.98
CA PHE A 145 8.96 -0.50 -2.30
C PHE A 145 9.49 -1.51 -3.34
N GLY A 146 9.50 -2.81 -3.02
CA GLY A 146 9.95 -3.86 -3.93
C GLY A 146 11.16 -4.64 -3.42
N VAL A 147 11.81 -5.34 -4.35
CA VAL A 147 12.94 -6.24 -4.07
C VAL A 147 14.20 -5.70 -4.72
N VAL A 148 15.29 -5.61 -3.95
CA VAL A 148 16.60 -5.20 -4.46
C VAL A 148 17.51 -6.42 -4.54
N ARG A 149 18.15 -6.64 -5.70
CA ARG A 149 19.11 -7.72 -5.92
C ARG A 149 20.41 -7.21 -6.50
N HIS A 150 21.49 -7.90 -6.19
CA HIS A 150 22.76 -7.74 -6.86
C HIS A 150 22.69 -8.35 -8.25
N VAL A 151 23.16 -7.62 -9.25
CA VAL A 151 23.29 -8.07 -10.64
C VAL A 151 24.64 -7.71 -11.23
N ILE A 152 25.02 -8.45 -12.27
CA ILE A 152 26.23 -8.18 -13.05
C ILE A 152 25.86 -8.07 -14.52
N GLU A 153 26.17 -6.94 -15.15
CA GLU A 153 26.06 -6.79 -16.61
C GLU A 153 27.13 -7.66 -17.29
N LYS A 154 26.71 -8.56 -18.16
CA LYS A 154 27.56 -9.65 -18.67
C LYS A 154 28.74 -9.18 -19.50
N ARG A 155 28.60 -8.08 -20.24
CA ARG A 155 29.58 -7.62 -21.23
C ARG A 155 30.73 -6.86 -20.59
N THR A 156 30.43 -6.00 -19.64
CA THR A 156 31.35 -5.09 -18.95
C THR A 156 31.73 -5.60 -17.56
N GLN A 157 31.04 -6.64 -17.08
CA GLN A 157 31.15 -7.15 -15.70
C GLN A 157 30.81 -6.07 -14.66
N LEU A 158 29.97 -5.09 -15.01
CA LEU A 158 29.52 -4.05 -14.10
C LEU A 158 28.64 -4.65 -13.00
N HIS A 159 29.08 -4.53 -11.75
CA HIS A 159 28.26 -4.83 -10.59
C HIS A 159 27.26 -3.69 -10.35
N ALA A 160 25.98 -4.03 -10.25
CA ALA A 160 24.90 -3.10 -9.99
C ALA A 160 23.90 -3.69 -8.99
N ALA A 161 23.13 -2.84 -8.32
CA ALA A 161 21.93 -3.23 -7.60
C ALA A 161 20.74 -2.88 -8.48
N TRP A 162 19.82 -3.82 -8.71
CA TRP A 162 18.57 -3.47 -9.40
C TRP A 162 17.37 -3.62 -8.46
N LYS A 163 16.43 -2.69 -8.56
CA LYS A 163 15.20 -2.67 -7.79
C LYS A 163 14.05 -3.07 -8.70
N GLU A 164 13.41 -4.19 -8.38
CA GLU A 164 12.24 -4.71 -9.06
C GLU A 164 10.99 -3.96 -8.60
N VAL A 165 10.24 -3.40 -9.55
CA VAL A 165 9.00 -2.64 -9.35
C VAL A 165 7.94 -3.07 -10.36
N ASN A 166 6.67 -2.97 -9.99
CA ASN A 166 5.56 -3.21 -10.91
C ASN A 166 5.50 -2.14 -12.00
N TYR A 167 5.09 -2.53 -13.20
CA TYR A 167 5.03 -1.66 -14.37
C TYR A 167 3.88 -2.10 -15.30
N GLU A 168 2.67 -2.25 -14.73
CA GLU A 168 1.48 -2.67 -15.47
C GLU A 168 0.52 -1.50 -15.69
N THR A 169 0.15 -0.81 -14.61
CA THR A 169 -0.86 0.24 -14.68
C THR A 169 -0.26 1.62 -14.99
N PRO A 170 -1.04 2.54 -15.58
CA PRO A 170 -0.59 3.92 -15.78
C PRO A 170 -0.14 4.60 -14.48
N GLU A 171 -0.75 4.27 -13.35
CA GLU A 171 -0.37 4.78 -12.02
C GLU A 171 1.00 4.28 -11.60
N GLU A 172 1.27 2.98 -11.76
CA GLU A 172 2.57 2.36 -11.46
C GLU A 172 3.68 2.94 -12.35
N ILE A 173 3.42 3.05 -13.65
CA ILE A 173 4.35 3.66 -14.62
C ILE A 173 4.72 5.10 -14.19
N GLN A 174 3.71 5.89 -13.79
CA GLN A 174 3.95 7.25 -13.31
C GLN A 174 4.73 7.30 -12.01
N ILE A 175 4.49 6.36 -11.08
CA ILE A 175 5.25 6.27 -9.82
C ILE A 175 6.73 5.98 -10.13
N VAL A 176 7.02 5.01 -10.99
CA VAL A 176 8.39 4.65 -11.39
C VAL A 176 9.10 5.82 -12.08
N ASN A 177 8.42 6.49 -13.01
CA ASN A 177 9.00 7.65 -13.71
C ASN A 177 9.32 8.80 -12.74
N LYS A 178 8.42 9.09 -11.80
CA LYS A 178 8.66 10.10 -10.76
C LYS A 178 9.81 9.70 -9.84
N GLU A 179 9.91 8.43 -9.46
CA GLU A 179 11.01 7.94 -8.63
C GLU A 179 12.36 8.19 -9.32
N ILE A 180 12.49 7.82 -10.59
CA ILE A 180 13.71 8.03 -11.38
C ILE A 180 14.03 9.52 -11.53
N GLU A 181 13.02 10.35 -11.84
CA GLU A 181 13.18 11.79 -11.98
C GLU A 181 13.69 12.43 -10.68
N ILE A 182 13.12 12.05 -9.54
CA ILE A 182 13.54 12.52 -8.22
C ILE A 182 14.97 12.06 -7.93
N MET A 183 15.31 10.78 -8.18
CA MET A 183 16.65 10.26 -7.95
C MET A 183 17.70 11.00 -8.78
N GLN A 184 17.44 11.24 -10.07
CA GLN A 184 18.33 12.00 -10.95
C GLN A 184 18.52 13.43 -10.44
N LYS A 185 17.42 14.14 -10.11
CA LYS A 185 17.47 15.51 -9.58
C LYS A 185 18.29 15.60 -8.30
N ILE A 186 18.05 14.72 -7.33
CA ILE A 186 18.78 14.74 -6.06
C ILE A 186 20.27 14.45 -6.31
N TYR A 187 20.59 13.46 -7.14
CA TYR A 187 21.97 13.12 -7.47
C TYR A 187 22.72 14.30 -8.10
N GLU A 188 22.11 14.99 -9.07
CA GLU A 188 22.68 16.19 -9.68
C GLU A 188 22.91 17.34 -8.68
N ILE A 189 21.94 17.57 -7.79
CA ILE A 189 22.06 18.61 -6.76
C ILE A 189 23.25 18.33 -5.86
N VAL A 190 23.41 17.07 -5.41
CA VAL A 190 24.50 16.70 -4.50
C VAL A 190 25.86 16.77 -5.18
N LEU A 191 25.96 16.38 -6.45
CA LEU A 191 27.19 16.54 -7.24
C LEU A 191 27.60 18.01 -7.40
N LYS A 192 26.66 18.89 -7.74
CA LYS A 192 26.92 20.33 -7.88
C LYS A 192 27.30 21.00 -6.56
N SER A 193 26.91 20.41 -5.44
CA SER A 193 27.18 20.97 -4.11
C SER A 193 28.63 20.77 -3.63
N ASN A 194 29.53 20.15 -4.44
CA ASN A 194 30.92 19.85 -4.08
C ASN A 194 31.07 19.14 -2.72
N SER A 195 30.09 18.32 -2.34
CA SER A 195 30.19 17.52 -1.12
C SER A 195 31.25 16.45 -1.31
N SER A 196 32.22 16.37 -0.39
CA SER A 196 33.23 15.30 -0.35
C SER A 196 32.63 13.92 -0.09
N PHE A 197 31.35 13.85 0.29
CA PHE A 197 30.62 12.62 0.52
C PHE A 197 29.25 12.67 -0.15
N ILE A 198 28.99 11.73 -1.05
CA ILE A 198 27.69 11.55 -1.72
C ILE A 198 26.97 10.41 -0.99
N HIS A 199 25.96 10.74 -0.19
CA HIS A 199 25.14 9.76 0.54
C HIS A 199 23.99 9.16 -0.30
N ILE A 200 24.06 9.26 -1.63
CA ILE A 200 22.96 8.89 -2.53
C ILE A 200 23.48 7.92 -3.56
N VAL A 201 22.76 6.82 -3.72
CA VAL A 201 23.06 5.79 -4.71
C VAL A 201 22.78 6.34 -6.11
N GLN A 202 23.79 6.31 -6.98
CA GLN A 202 23.68 6.73 -8.37
C GLN A 202 22.68 5.88 -9.17
N PRO A 203 21.71 6.50 -9.87
CA PRO A 203 20.88 5.80 -10.84
C PRO A 203 21.64 5.55 -12.15
N LEU A 204 21.76 4.28 -12.56
CA LEU A 204 22.50 3.85 -13.75
C LEU A 204 21.61 3.62 -14.96
N GLY A 205 20.36 3.19 -14.75
CA GLY A 205 19.47 2.90 -15.87
C GLY A 205 18.10 2.37 -15.48
N LEU A 206 17.28 2.10 -16.50
CA LEU A 206 15.95 1.50 -16.39
C LEU A 206 15.82 0.39 -17.42
N ILE A 207 15.36 -0.77 -16.95
CA ILE A 207 15.01 -1.91 -17.82
C ILE A 207 13.50 -2.11 -17.69
N ILE A 208 12.80 -2.19 -18.82
CA ILE A 208 11.36 -2.49 -18.86
C ILE A 208 11.17 -3.89 -19.44
N ASP A 209 10.54 -4.75 -18.65
CA ASP A 209 10.16 -6.10 -19.05
C ASP A 209 8.65 -6.13 -19.29
N LYS A 210 8.28 -6.10 -20.57
CA LYS A 210 6.87 -6.09 -21.00
C LYS A 210 6.17 -7.42 -20.80
N GLU A 211 6.92 -8.52 -20.69
CA GLU A 211 6.36 -9.87 -20.53
C GLU A 211 5.96 -10.09 -19.06
N ASP A 212 6.83 -9.69 -18.14
CA ASP A 212 6.59 -9.82 -16.70
C ASP A 212 5.81 -8.64 -16.09
N HIS A 213 5.44 -7.64 -16.89
CA HIS A 213 4.84 -6.38 -16.44
C HIS A 213 5.63 -5.70 -15.31
N LYS A 214 6.96 -5.71 -15.43
CA LYS A 214 7.90 -5.20 -14.41
C LYS A 214 8.89 -4.22 -15.00
N ALA A 215 9.36 -3.33 -14.14
CA ALA A 215 10.54 -2.52 -14.41
C ALA A 215 11.63 -2.78 -13.38
N TYR A 216 12.87 -2.58 -13.80
CA TYR A 216 14.05 -2.73 -12.97
C TYR A 216 14.84 -1.43 -13.01
N ILE A 217 14.86 -0.71 -11.88
CA ILE A 217 15.69 0.48 -11.73
C ILE A 217 17.09 0.01 -11.37
N VAL A 218 18.06 0.25 -12.25
CA VAL A 218 19.46 -0.17 -12.08
C VAL A 218 20.22 0.95 -11.37
N LEU A 219 20.88 0.60 -10.28
CA LEU A 219 21.56 1.48 -9.35
C LEU A 219 23.01 1.01 -9.15
N GLU A 220 23.90 1.92 -8.74
CA GLU A 220 25.25 1.52 -8.37
C GLU A 220 25.25 0.50 -7.22
N TYR A 221 26.24 -0.40 -7.24
CA TYR A 221 26.41 -1.40 -6.19
C TYR A 221 27.42 -0.94 -5.14
N CYS A 222 26.93 -0.69 -3.92
CA CYS A 222 27.76 -0.35 -2.77
C CYS A 222 28.17 -1.63 -2.02
N SER A 223 29.41 -2.09 -2.20
CA SER A 223 29.90 -3.36 -1.63
C SER A 223 30.03 -3.39 -0.10
N LYS A 224 29.97 -2.23 0.56
CA LYS A 224 30.14 -2.10 2.02
C LYS A 224 28.82 -2.01 2.82
N GLY A 225 27.68 -2.03 2.13
CA GLY A 225 26.37 -1.79 2.74
C GLY A 225 26.10 -0.31 2.93
#